data_AF-A0A953T774-F1
#
_entry.id   AF-A0A953T774-F1
#
_cell.length_a   1.000
_cell.length_b   1.000
_cell.length_c   1.000
_cell.angle_alpha   90.00
_cell.angle_beta   90.00
_cell.angle_gamma   90.00
#
_symmetry.space_group_name_H-M   'P 1'
#
loop_
_entity.id
_entity.type
_entity.pdbx_description
1 polymer ?
#
loop_
_entity_poly.entity_id
_entity_poly.type
_entity_poly.pdbx_seq_one_letter_code
_entity_poly.pdbx_strand_id
1 'polypeptide(L)'
;MKKSKLFIGTLSISTLAFPLVALSCGKQEEMKPEKGTTEAKPSDSGKTQETPAPSTPGTTDQTQAAIKAVLVGPQDVAMQDGFTLDESLTLDVDNAIVTILDENWVNNLATDKKNSKKFIQYSYSSKSFHGKWEKSQKWYQGTKLFQIKGIDDINQAISADDVFYTNNKTNKTTTSSRMYANIEGNKYTFKFRLYNHNEKKISKNVYSFTVEAK
;
A
#
# COMPACT_ATOMS: atom_id res chain seq x y z
N MET A 1 -33.14 -3.38 -46.35
CA MET A 1 -32.04 -2.63 -47.00
C MET A 1 -32.10 -1.17 -46.60
N LYS A 2 -31.10 -0.65 -45.86
CA LYS A 2 -30.57 0.74 -45.99
C LYS A 2 -29.43 1.01 -44.98
N LYS A 3 -28.22 0.92 -45.54
CA LYS A 3 -27.00 1.74 -45.37
C LYS A 3 -26.41 1.97 -43.96
N SER A 4 -25.35 1.20 -43.72
CA SER A 4 -24.21 1.46 -42.83
C SER A 4 -23.53 2.80 -43.13
N LYS A 5 -23.07 3.50 -42.08
CA LYS A 5 -21.96 4.47 -42.14
C LYS A 5 -21.00 4.17 -41.01
N LEU A 6 -19.98 3.40 -41.38
CA LEU A 6 -18.77 3.12 -40.62
C LEU A 6 -17.88 4.38 -40.69
N PHE A 7 -17.59 5.01 -39.56
CA PHE A 7 -16.54 6.04 -39.47
C PHE A 7 -15.28 5.39 -38.92
N ILE A 8 -14.31 5.16 -39.80
CA ILE A 8 -12.94 4.76 -39.46
C ILE A 8 -12.16 6.07 -39.32
N GLY A 9 -11.86 6.47 -38.08
CA GLY A 9 -10.94 7.57 -37.77
C GLY A 9 -9.56 7.00 -37.45
N THR A 10 -8.62 7.20 -38.36
CA THR A 10 -7.22 6.81 -38.26
C THR A 10 -6.40 7.77 -37.39
N LEU A 11 -5.58 7.17 -36.53
CA LEU A 11 -4.22 7.51 -36.08
C LEU A 11 -3.87 8.92 -35.58
N SER A 12 -3.27 8.95 -34.38
CA SER A 12 -1.88 9.41 -34.21
C SER A 12 -1.32 8.89 -32.88
N ILE A 13 -0.35 7.97 -32.96
CA ILE A 13 0.42 7.49 -31.81
C ILE A 13 1.69 8.35 -31.76
N SER A 14 1.70 9.35 -30.89
CA SER A 14 2.90 10.14 -30.62
C SER A 14 3.78 9.39 -29.62
N THR A 15 4.81 8.72 -30.11
CA THR A 15 5.89 8.16 -29.28
C THR A 15 6.76 9.29 -28.75
N LEU A 16 6.62 9.64 -27.47
CA LEU A 16 7.56 10.52 -26.79
C LEU A 16 8.81 9.71 -26.43
N ALA A 17 9.92 10.07 -27.07
CA ALA A 17 11.24 9.54 -26.78
C ALA A 17 11.73 10.07 -25.42
N PHE A 18 12.15 9.16 -24.55
CA PHE A 18 12.83 9.50 -23.30
C PHE A 18 14.30 9.87 -23.59
N PRO A 19 14.80 11.03 -23.15
CA PRO A 19 16.23 11.26 -23.12
C PRO A 19 16.85 10.47 -21.96
N LEU A 20 17.76 9.55 -22.32
CA LEU A 20 18.73 8.93 -21.43
C LEU A 20 19.58 10.01 -20.75
N VAL A 21 19.47 10.15 -19.43
CA VAL A 21 20.45 10.90 -18.63
C VAL A 21 21.57 9.95 -18.25
N ALA A 22 22.76 10.23 -18.79
CA ALA A 22 23.99 9.51 -18.51
C ALA A 22 24.47 9.74 -17.07
N LEU A 23 25.01 8.67 -16.48
CA LEU A 23 25.78 8.66 -15.25
C LEU A 23 26.95 9.65 -15.31
N SER A 24 27.03 10.54 -14.31
CA SER A 24 28.28 11.21 -13.95
C SER A 24 28.84 10.56 -12.69
N CYS A 25 29.90 9.79 -12.90
CA CYS A 25 30.73 9.19 -11.87
C CYS A 25 31.53 10.31 -11.17
N GLY A 26 31.24 10.58 -9.89
CA GLY A 26 31.97 11.52 -9.05
C GLY A 26 32.89 10.80 -8.08
N LYS A 27 34.16 10.71 -8.47
CA LYS A 27 35.40 10.50 -7.70
C LYS A 27 35.32 10.22 -6.19
N GLN A 28 36.01 9.13 -5.82
CA GLN A 28 36.63 8.91 -4.52
C GLN A 28 37.56 10.06 -4.14
N GLU A 29 37.47 10.53 -2.88
CA GLU A 29 38.60 11.10 -2.17
C GLU A 29 38.97 10.18 -1.00
N GLU A 30 40.19 9.68 -1.10
CA GLU A 30 40.95 8.95 -0.11
C GLU A 30 41.62 9.97 0.81
N MET A 31 41.37 9.90 2.12
CA MET A 31 42.28 10.49 3.12
C MET A 31 42.73 9.42 4.10
N LYS A 32 44.06 9.27 4.14
CA LYS A 32 44.87 8.35 4.92
C LYS A 32 45.01 8.80 6.41
N PRO A 33 45.55 7.93 7.28
CA PRO A 33 45.31 7.91 8.72
C PRO A 33 46.29 8.76 9.52
N GLU A 34 45.93 9.06 10.77
CA GLU A 34 46.90 9.45 11.79
C GLU A 34 46.84 8.52 13.01
N LYS A 35 48.05 8.23 13.50
CA LYS A 35 48.46 7.17 14.42
C LYS A 35 48.83 7.85 15.75
N GLY A 36 48.28 7.35 16.86
CA GLY A 36 48.71 7.72 18.21
C GLY A 36 48.74 6.48 19.10
N THR A 37 49.94 5.96 19.35
CA THR A 37 50.27 4.90 20.32
C THR A 37 51.06 5.54 21.46
N THR A 38 50.92 5.04 22.70
CA THR A 38 51.98 4.70 23.71
C THR A 38 51.25 4.33 25.04
N GLU A 39 51.13 3.03 25.39
CA GLU A 39 51.83 2.26 26.47
C GLU A 39 51.57 2.73 27.93
N ALA A 40 51.56 1.91 29.00
CA ALA A 40 51.42 0.46 29.24
C ALA A 40 51.36 0.18 30.78
N LYS A 41 50.71 -0.94 31.15
CA LYS A 41 51.03 -1.93 32.24
C LYS A 41 50.78 -1.60 33.75
N PRO A 42 50.83 -2.61 34.67
CA PRO A 42 50.28 -4.00 34.71
C PRO A 42 49.57 -4.36 36.07
N SER A 43 48.95 -5.56 36.18
CA SER A 43 48.97 -6.49 37.36
C SER A 43 47.75 -7.43 37.26
N ASP A 44 47.83 -8.70 36.87
CA ASP A 44 48.38 -9.94 37.48
C ASP A 44 47.34 -10.81 38.24
N SER A 45 47.32 -12.09 37.82
CA SER A 45 46.93 -13.36 38.48
C SER A 45 45.48 -13.67 38.90
N GLY A 46 44.99 -14.86 38.51
CA GLY A 46 43.77 -15.46 39.09
C GLY A 46 43.10 -16.65 38.38
N LYS A 47 43.78 -17.80 38.33
CA LYS A 47 43.39 -19.21 38.03
C LYS A 47 41.90 -19.68 37.96
N THR A 48 41.63 -20.52 36.93
CA THR A 48 40.76 -21.74 36.80
C THR A 48 39.25 -21.71 37.11
N GLN A 49 38.40 -22.21 36.19
CA GLN A 49 37.82 -23.59 36.22
C GLN A 49 36.73 -23.77 35.12
N GLU A 50 36.78 -24.90 34.40
CA GLU A 50 35.82 -25.33 33.36
C GLU A 50 34.43 -25.69 33.93
N THR A 51 33.35 -25.35 33.20
CA THR A 51 32.09 -26.10 33.16
C THR A 51 31.37 -25.77 31.83
N PRO A 52 30.86 -26.76 31.07
CA PRO A 52 30.20 -26.53 29.79
C PRO A 52 28.75 -26.10 29.98
N ALA A 53 28.32 -25.06 29.26
CA ALA A 53 26.94 -24.59 29.22
C ALA A 53 26.46 -24.48 27.76
N PRO A 54 25.14 -24.64 27.52
CA PRO A 54 24.59 -25.37 26.39
C PRO A 54 24.58 -24.57 25.09
N SER A 55 24.81 -25.29 23.99
CA SER A 55 24.55 -24.84 22.62
C SER A 55 23.12 -24.33 22.51
N THR A 56 22.99 -23.00 22.42
CA THR A 56 21.73 -22.34 22.12
C THR A 56 21.49 -22.49 20.61
N PRO A 57 20.33 -23.01 20.17
CA PRO A 57 19.99 -23.05 18.75
C PRO A 57 19.93 -21.61 18.25
N GLY A 58 20.62 -21.33 17.13
CA GLY A 58 20.54 -20.04 16.48
C GLY A 58 19.11 -19.74 16.06
N THR A 59 18.43 -18.87 16.80
CA THR A 59 17.23 -18.20 16.31
C THR A 59 17.68 -17.32 15.16
N THR A 60 17.40 -17.77 13.94
CA THR A 60 17.49 -16.91 12.78
C THR A 60 16.28 -16.00 12.86
N ASP A 61 16.41 -14.86 13.54
CA ASP A 61 15.44 -13.79 13.48
C ASP A 61 15.46 -13.22 12.05
N GLN A 62 14.71 -13.87 11.15
CA GLN A 62 14.28 -13.21 9.93
C GLN A 62 13.24 -12.18 10.32
N THR A 63 13.70 -10.99 10.72
CA THR A 63 12.83 -9.84 10.90
C THR A 63 12.17 -9.53 9.56
N GLN A 64 10.92 -9.96 9.39
CA GLN A 64 10.14 -9.65 8.21
C GLN A 64 10.02 -8.12 8.12
N ALA A 65 10.50 -7.53 7.03
CA ALA A 65 10.42 -6.09 6.82
C ALA A 65 8.96 -5.63 6.96
N ALA A 66 8.74 -4.55 7.70
CA ALA A 66 7.40 -4.00 7.90
C ALA A 66 6.78 -3.62 6.54
N ILE A 67 5.52 -4.03 6.33
CA ILE A 67 4.78 -3.66 5.13
C ILE A 67 4.38 -2.19 5.26
N LYS A 68 4.71 -1.37 4.26
CA LYS A 68 4.37 0.06 4.24
C LYS A 68 3.41 0.38 3.11
N ALA A 69 2.57 1.39 3.32
CA ALA A 69 1.95 2.09 2.22
C ALA A 69 2.98 3.02 1.55
N VAL A 70 2.87 3.18 0.24
CA VAL A 70 3.76 4.02 -0.57
C VAL A 70 2.95 5.00 -1.41
N LEU A 71 3.55 6.14 -1.70
CA LEU A 71 3.00 7.10 -2.65
C LEU A 71 3.21 6.58 -4.08
N VAL A 72 2.13 6.41 -4.82
CA VAL A 72 2.18 6.14 -6.27
C VAL A 72 2.35 7.44 -7.04
N GLY A 73 1.68 8.51 -6.57
CA GLY A 73 1.77 9.85 -7.13
C GLY A 73 0.40 10.48 -7.38
N PRO A 74 0.37 11.74 -7.83
CA PRO A 74 -0.87 12.44 -8.17
C PRO A 74 -1.49 11.82 -9.42
N GLN A 75 -2.81 11.66 -9.41
CA GLN A 75 -3.57 11.20 -10.56
C GLN A 75 -4.93 11.90 -10.59
N ASP A 76 -5.27 12.50 -11.73
CA ASP A 76 -6.58 13.11 -11.95
C ASP A 76 -7.67 12.05 -12.09
N VAL A 77 -8.88 12.42 -11.67
CA VAL A 77 -10.09 11.63 -11.82
C VAL A 77 -11.28 12.58 -11.95
N ALA A 78 -12.24 12.22 -12.80
CA ALA A 78 -13.44 13.02 -12.97
C ALA A 78 -14.24 13.07 -11.66
N MET A 79 -14.42 14.28 -11.12
CA MET A 79 -15.20 14.49 -9.91
C MET A 79 -16.70 14.46 -10.20
N GLN A 80 -17.45 14.01 -9.21
CA GLN A 80 -18.90 14.10 -9.17
C GLN A 80 -19.32 15.38 -8.44
N ASP A 81 -20.51 15.88 -8.73
CA ASP A 81 -21.02 17.11 -8.09
C ASP A 81 -20.95 17.02 -6.56
N GLY A 82 -20.42 18.08 -5.96
CA GLY A 82 -20.24 18.18 -4.51
C GLY A 82 -19.01 17.46 -3.96
N PHE A 83 -18.13 16.89 -4.81
CA PHE A 83 -16.82 16.38 -4.42
C PHE A 83 -15.72 17.24 -5.01
N THR A 84 -14.58 17.30 -4.32
CA THR A 84 -13.39 18.03 -4.79
C THR A 84 -12.17 17.12 -4.76
N LEU A 85 -11.28 17.31 -5.74
CA LEU A 85 -9.97 16.67 -5.77
C LEU A 85 -8.97 17.60 -5.09
N ASP A 86 -8.29 17.12 -4.06
CA ASP A 86 -7.49 17.93 -3.15
C ASP A 86 -6.05 17.37 -3.02
N GLU A 87 -5.05 18.22 -3.28
CA GLU A 87 -3.63 17.88 -3.20
C GLU A 87 -3.09 17.91 -1.76
N SER A 88 -3.71 18.69 -0.88
CA SER A 88 -3.32 18.85 0.53
C SER A 88 -3.80 17.69 1.40
N LEU A 89 -4.76 16.89 0.93
CA LEU A 89 -5.19 15.68 1.63
C LEU A 89 -4.16 14.56 1.43
N THR A 90 -3.20 14.45 2.35
CA THR A 90 -2.05 13.56 2.25
C THR A 90 -2.00 12.47 3.34
N LEU A 91 -1.34 11.36 3.02
CA LEU A 91 -0.94 10.32 3.98
C LEU A 91 0.56 10.44 4.25
N ASP A 92 0.97 10.44 5.52
CA ASP A 92 2.37 10.30 5.91
C ASP A 92 2.82 8.85 5.69
N VAL A 93 3.41 8.59 4.52
CA VAL A 93 3.82 7.24 4.09
C VAL A 93 4.98 6.68 4.91
N ASP A 94 5.80 7.53 5.54
CA ASP A 94 6.92 7.06 6.37
C ASP A 94 6.42 6.33 7.61
N ASN A 95 5.28 6.79 8.14
CA ASN A 95 4.58 6.25 9.30
C ASN A 95 3.38 5.35 8.95
N ALA A 96 3.05 5.21 7.66
CA ALA A 96 1.92 4.41 7.18
C ALA A 96 2.23 2.91 7.12
N ILE A 97 2.24 2.27 8.29
CA ILE A 97 2.53 0.85 8.44
C ILE A 97 1.26 0.03 8.23
N VAL A 98 1.35 -1.01 7.41
CA VAL A 98 0.28 -1.98 7.17
C VAL A 98 0.46 -3.18 8.10
N THR A 99 -0.54 -3.43 8.92
CA THR A 99 -0.62 -4.61 9.78
C THR A 99 -1.55 -5.64 9.14
N ILE A 100 -1.09 -6.88 9.01
CA ILE A 100 -1.94 -8.03 8.68
C ILE A 100 -2.66 -8.46 9.96
N LEU A 101 -3.99 -8.46 9.93
CA LEU A 101 -4.85 -8.82 11.06
C LEU A 101 -5.33 -10.28 10.99
N ASP A 102 -5.24 -10.90 9.82
CA ASP A 102 -5.63 -12.29 9.58
C ASP A 102 -4.57 -12.97 8.71
N GLU A 103 -3.88 -13.98 9.25
CA GLU A 103 -2.83 -14.71 8.52
C GLU A 103 -3.37 -15.49 7.32
N ASN A 104 -4.67 -15.84 7.33
CA ASN A 104 -5.35 -16.51 6.22
C ASN A 104 -6.03 -15.51 5.26
N TRP A 105 -5.52 -14.28 5.20
CA TRP A 105 -6.15 -13.17 4.46
C TRP A 105 -6.43 -13.49 2.99
N VAL A 106 -5.57 -14.26 2.31
CA VAL A 106 -5.73 -14.61 0.88
C VAL A 106 -7.06 -15.32 0.66
N ASN A 107 -7.36 -16.31 1.50
CA ASN A 107 -8.60 -17.05 1.44
C ASN A 107 -9.81 -16.22 1.90
N ASN A 108 -9.57 -15.16 2.67
CA ASN A 108 -10.60 -14.26 3.15
C ASN A 108 -10.79 -13.00 2.29
N LEU A 109 -10.11 -12.86 1.15
CA LEU A 109 -10.42 -11.81 0.17
C LEU A 109 -11.85 -11.94 -0.38
N ALA A 110 -12.58 -10.82 -0.45
CA ALA A 110 -13.86 -10.78 -1.12
C ALA A 110 -13.67 -10.98 -2.63
N THR A 111 -14.71 -11.45 -3.31
CA THR A 111 -14.67 -11.71 -4.76
C THR A 111 -15.87 -11.05 -5.43
N ASP A 112 -15.61 -10.25 -6.46
CA ASP A 112 -16.69 -9.68 -7.25
C ASP A 112 -17.26 -10.77 -8.16
N LYS A 113 -18.55 -11.02 -8.04
CA LYS A 113 -19.22 -12.12 -8.75
C LYS A 113 -19.29 -11.91 -10.26
N LYS A 114 -19.13 -10.68 -10.75
CA LYS A 114 -19.26 -10.35 -12.18
C LYS A 114 -17.97 -10.62 -12.96
N ASN A 115 -16.82 -10.36 -12.34
CA ASN A 115 -15.51 -10.42 -13.02
C ASN A 115 -14.48 -11.28 -12.27
N SER A 116 -14.89 -11.95 -11.19
CA SER A 116 -14.06 -12.80 -10.33
C SER A 116 -12.84 -12.10 -9.71
N LYS A 117 -12.75 -10.76 -9.79
CA LYS A 117 -11.65 -10.01 -9.20
C LYS A 117 -11.76 -10.03 -7.67
N LYS A 118 -10.60 -10.19 -7.04
CA LYS A 118 -10.47 -10.12 -5.58
C LYS A 118 -10.41 -8.67 -5.12
N PHE A 119 -11.00 -8.37 -3.98
CA PHE A 119 -10.98 -7.01 -3.43
C PHE A 119 -11.07 -7.01 -1.90
N ILE A 120 -10.74 -5.85 -1.34
CA ILE A 120 -10.95 -5.49 0.07
C ILE A 120 -11.81 -4.23 0.15
N GLN A 121 -12.42 -3.99 1.31
CA GLN A 121 -13.20 -2.78 1.57
C GLN A 121 -12.82 -2.13 2.89
N TYR A 122 -12.51 -0.84 2.87
CA TYR A 122 -12.23 -0.11 4.10
C TYR A 122 -13.52 0.28 4.82
N SER A 123 -13.56 0.10 6.14
CA SER A 123 -14.63 0.59 6.99
C SER A 123 -14.13 1.66 7.95
N TYR A 124 -14.77 2.83 7.91
CA TYR A 124 -14.50 3.93 8.85
C TYR A 124 -14.80 3.55 10.31
N SER A 125 -15.82 2.71 10.55
CA SER A 125 -16.24 2.36 11.91
C SER A 125 -15.21 1.50 12.66
N SER A 126 -14.42 0.71 11.93
CA SER A 126 -13.44 -0.22 12.48
C SER A 126 -12.00 0.13 12.10
N LYS A 127 -11.81 1.17 11.28
CA LYS A 127 -10.52 1.61 10.73
C LYS A 127 -9.70 0.47 10.15
N SER A 128 -10.36 -0.44 9.44
CA SER A 128 -9.79 -1.68 8.93
C SER A 128 -10.27 -1.98 7.52
N PHE A 129 -9.47 -2.73 6.78
CA PHE A 129 -9.84 -3.33 5.50
C PHE A 129 -10.48 -4.69 5.76
N HIS A 130 -11.68 -4.88 5.22
CA HIS A 130 -12.49 -6.07 5.36
C HIS A 130 -12.49 -6.89 4.06
N GLY A 131 -12.48 -8.20 4.24
CA GLY A 131 -12.58 -9.20 3.18
C GLY A 131 -14.00 -9.73 3.01
N LYS A 132 -14.14 -11.06 2.97
CA LYS A 132 -15.41 -11.78 2.90
C LYS A 132 -16.31 -11.47 4.10
N TRP A 133 -17.62 -11.56 3.88
CA TRP A 133 -18.66 -11.44 4.88
C TRP A 133 -19.74 -12.48 4.61
N GLU A 134 -20.49 -12.86 5.65
CA GLU A 134 -21.59 -13.81 5.52
C GLU A 134 -22.85 -13.16 4.92
N LYS A 135 -23.76 -13.97 4.38
CA LYS A 135 -24.98 -13.48 3.68
C LYS A 135 -25.86 -12.57 4.56
N SER A 136 -25.91 -12.81 5.86
CA SER A 136 -26.68 -12.02 6.84
C SER A 136 -25.94 -10.78 7.33
N GLN A 137 -24.64 -10.66 7.06
CA GLN A 137 -23.79 -9.60 7.54
C GLN A 137 -23.71 -8.45 6.54
N LYS A 138 -23.55 -7.24 7.06
CA LYS A 138 -23.09 -6.11 6.25
C LYS A 138 -21.61 -6.30 5.95
N TRP A 139 -21.14 -5.77 4.82
CA TRP A 139 -19.76 -5.96 4.39
C TRP A 139 -18.72 -5.48 5.42
N TYR A 140 -19.02 -4.42 6.19
CA TYR A 140 -18.13 -3.89 7.23
C TYR A 140 -18.13 -4.73 8.52
N GLN A 141 -18.91 -5.81 8.57
CA GLN A 141 -18.86 -6.83 9.61
C GLN A 141 -18.07 -8.07 9.15
N GLY A 142 -17.56 -8.07 7.91
CA GLY A 142 -16.74 -9.15 7.39
C GLY A 142 -15.39 -9.28 8.10
N THR A 143 -14.61 -10.27 7.71
CA THR A 143 -13.28 -10.53 8.29
C THR A 143 -12.35 -9.33 8.10
N LYS A 144 -11.78 -8.81 9.19
CA LYS A 144 -10.75 -7.76 9.12
C LYS A 144 -9.44 -8.39 8.66
N LEU A 145 -8.87 -7.89 7.57
CA LEU A 145 -7.67 -8.44 6.97
C LEU A 145 -6.44 -7.58 7.22
N PHE A 146 -6.61 -6.26 7.07
CA PHE A 146 -5.50 -5.31 7.18
C PHE A 146 -5.93 -4.07 7.94
N GLN A 147 -4.96 -3.39 8.51
CA GLN A 147 -5.09 -2.05 9.04
C GLN A 147 -3.89 -1.22 8.61
N ILE A 148 -4.11 0.05 8.28
CA ILE A 148 -3.02 1.00 7.98
C ILE A 148 -2.99 2.02 9.11
N LYS A 149 -1.85 2.09 9.81
CA LYS A 149 -1.58 3.18 10.76
C LYS A 149 -1.42 4.49 9.99
N GLY A 150 -1.88 5.61 10.53
CA GLY A 150 -1.70 6.93 9.90
C GLY A 150 -2.82 7.36 8.95
N ILE A 151 -3.86 6.53 8.73
CA ILE A 151 -5.13 7.04 8.21
C ILE A 151 -5.88 7.69 9.37
N ASP A 152 -5.92 9.01 9.38
CA ASP A 152 -6.58 9.79 10.43
C ASP A 152 -8.08 9.51 10.53
N ASP A 153 -8.61 9.81 11.71
CA ASP A 153 -9.99 9.48 12.11
C ASP A 153 -11.05 10.08 11.20
N ILE A 154 -10.78 11.20 10.53
CA ILE A 154 -11.73 11.88 9.63
C ILE A 154 -11.67 11.35 8.19
N ASN A 155 -10.68 10.50 7.90
CA ASN A 155 -10.38 10.01 6.55
C ASN A 155 -10.75 8.54 6.38
N GLN A 156 -11.07 8.16 5.15
CA GLN A 156 -11.22 6.77 4.75
C GLN A 156 -10.37 6.45 3.53
N ALA A 157 -9.89 5.21 3.46
CA ALA A 157 -9.34 4.68 2.22
C ALA A 157 -10.50 4.32 1.26
N ILE A 158 -10.44 4.86 0.05
CA ILE A 158 -11.38 4.56 -1.03
C ILE A 158 -10.63 4.02 -2.25
N SER A 159 -11.35 3.43 -3.20
CA SER A 159 -10.78 2.97 -4.46
C SER A 159 -10.02 4.08 -5.18
N ALA A 160 -8.84 3.78 -5.71
CA ALA A 160 -8.07 4.74 -6.50
C ALA A 160 -8.61 4.91 -7.93
N ASP A 161 -9.09 3.82 -8.53
CA ASP A 161 -9.50 3.76 -9.93
C ASP A 161 -11.02 3.98 -10.08
N ASP A 162 -11.82 3.21 -9.34
CA ASP A 162 -13.28 3.30 -9.34
C ASP A 162 -13.76 4.19 -8.19
N VAL A 163 -13.35 5.47 -8.19
CA VAL A 163 -13.52 6.39 -7.05
C VAL A 163 -14.98 6.53 -6.61
N PHE A 164 -15.91 6.52 -7.56
CA PHE A 164 -17.34 6.70 -7.31
C PHE A 164 -18.15 5.45 -7.67
N TYR A 165 -19.22 5.23 -6.92
CA TYR A 165 -20.25 4.24 -7.19
C TYR A 165 -21.62 4.91 -7.09
N THR A 166 -22.45 4.69 -8.11
CA THR A 166 -23.85 5.11 -8.09
C THR A 166 -24.74 3.92 -7.75
N ASN A 167 -25.56 4.09 -6.72
CA ASN A 167 -26.53 3.08 -6.35
C ASN A 167 -27.72 3.12 -7.33
N ASN A 168 -27.83 2.09 -8.16
CA ASN A 168 -28.90 1.98 -9.17
C ASN A 168 -30.34 2.02 -8.60
N LYS A 169 -30.54 1.73 -7.31
CA LYS A 169 -31.87 1.79 -6.68
C LYS A 169 -32.26 3.19 -6.22
N THR A 170 -31.29 4.00 -5.83
CA THR A 170 -31.52 5.33 -5.25
C THR A 170 -31.00 6.48 -6.11
N ASN A 171 -30.28 6.16 -7.18
CA ASN A 171 -29.51 7.10 -8.01
C ASN A 171 -28.56 8.01 -7.21
N LYS A 172 -28.21 7.61 -5.99
CA LYS A 172 -27.25 8.35 -5.16
C LYS A 172 -25.84 7.88 -5.45
N THR A 173 -24.97 8.82 -5.80
CA THR A 173 -23.54 8.59 -5.96
C THR A 173 -22.82 8.79 -4.64
N THR A 174 -21.88 7.90 -4.35
CA THR A 174 -20.97 7.96 -3.19
C THR A 174 -19.59 7.45 -3.58
N THR A 175 -18.60 7.60 -2.71
CA THR A 175 -17.28 7.02 -2.91
C THR A 175 -17.32 5.50 -2.81
N SER A 176 -16.52 4.81 -3.62
CA SER A 176 -16.37 3.36 -3.58
C SER A 176 -15.31 2.95 -2.55
N SER A 177 -15.68 2.10 -1.60
CA SER A 177 -14.71 1.47 -0.70
C SER A 177 -14.06 0.21 -1.28
N ARG A 178 -14.44 -0.25 -2.50
CA ARG A 178 -13.91 -1.48 -3.09
C ARG A 178 -12.55 -1.26 -3.76
N MET A 179 -11.50 -1.78 -3.15
CA MET A 179 -10.15 -1.77 -3.71
C MET A 179 -9.81 -3.16 -4.24
N TYR A 180 -9.74 -3.28 -5.57
CA TYR A 180 -9.38 -4.53 -6.22
C TYR A 180 -7.89 -4.82 -6.04
N ALA A 181 -7.57 -6.09 -5.83
CA ALA A 181 -6.19 -6.55 -5.83
C ALA A 181 -5.68 -6.61 -7.27
N ASN A 182 -4.53 -6.01 -7.53
CA ASN A 182 -3.67 -6.41 -8.65
C ASN A 182 -2.82 -7.60 -8.18
N ILE A 183 -2.90 -8.74 -8.87
CA ILE A 183 -2.30 -10.01 -8.45
C ILE A 183 -1.24 -10.41 -9.46
N GLU A 184 0.01 -10.51 -8.99
CA GLU A 184 1.18 -10.90 -9.78
C GLU A 184 1.92 -12.01 -9.02
N GLY A 185 1.65 -13.27 -9.38
CA GLY A 185 2.14 -14.42 -8.61
C GLY A 185 1.58 -14.44 -7.20
N ASN A 186 2.46 -14.40 -6.19
CA ASN A 186 2.09 -14.33 -4.78
C ASN A 186 1.95 -12.89 -4.24
N LYS A 187 2.14 -11.86 -5.09
CA LYS A 187 2.06 -10.46 -4.68
C LYS A 187 0.69 -9.87 -4.95
N TYR A 188 0.12 -9.22 -3.94
CA TYR A 188 -1.20 -8.59 -3.99
C TYR A 188 -1.05 -7.10 -3.68
N THR A 189 -1.26 -6.27 -4.70
CA THR A 189 -1.19 -4.81 -4.58
C THR A 189 -2.58 -4.21 -4.51
N PHE A 190 -2.83 -3.36 -3.52
CA PHE A 190 -4.07 -2.59 -3.38
C PHE A 190 -3.76 -1.11 -3.52
N LYS A 191 -4.51 -0.41 -4.39
CA LYS A 191 -4.40 1.04 -4.59
C LYS A 191 -5.58 1.76 -3.96
N PHE A 192 -5.31 2.87 -3.30
CA PHE A 192 -6.33 3.66 -2.62
C PHE A 192 -6.04 5.16 -2.67
N ARG A 193 -7.08 5.95 -2.39
CA ARG A 193 -7.01 7.39 -2.09
C ARG A 193 -7.56 7.64 -0.70
N LEU A 194 -7.18 8.75 -0.09
CA LEU A 194 -7.89 9.25 1.08
C LEU A 194 -9.15 10.00 0.66
N TYR A 195 -10.22 9.88 1.46
CA TYR A 195 -11.39 10.73 1.37
C TYR A 195 -11.79 11.25 2.74
N ASN A 196 -11.96 12.56 2.83
CA ASN A 196 -12.52 13.24 3.99
C ASN A 196 -14.04 13.36 3.80
N HIS A 197 -14.80 12.68 4.67
CA HIS A 197 -16.26 12.64 4.55
C HIS A 197 -16.93 13.99 4.82
N ASN A 198 -16.38 14.78 5.74
CA ASN A 198 -16.98 16.03 6.17
C ASN A 198 -16.82 17.13 5.11
N GLU A 199 -15.64 17.18 4.49
CA GLU A 199 -15.29 18.19 3.49
C GLU A 199 -15.57 17.72 2.06
N LYS A 200 -15.94 16.45 1.87
CA LYS A 200 -16.11 15.80 0.56
C LYS A 200 -14.90 15.96 -0.36
N LYS A 201 -13.71 15.91 0.24
CA LYS A 201 -12.43 15.97 -0.45
C LYS A 201 -11.88 14.58 -0.70
N ILE A 202 -11.40 14.36 -1.91
CA ILE A 202 -10.71 13.14 -2.33
C ILE A 202 -9.27 13.52 -2.63
N SER A 203 -8.33 12.74 -2.12
CA SER A 203 -6.90 12.99 -2.36
C SER A 203 -6.58 12.86 -3.85
N LYS A 204 -5.86 13.84 -4.39
CA LYS A 204 -5.24 13.72 -5.71
C LYS A 204 -4.17 12.64 -5.75
N ASN A 205 -3.53 12.40 -4.62
CA ASN A 205 -2.49 11.39 -4.47
C ASN A 205 -3.10 9.99 -4.36
N VAL A 206 -2.53 9.07 -5.14
CA VAL A 206 -2.81 7.64 -5.05
C VAL A 206 -1.72 7.00 -4.20
N TYR A 207 -2.14 6.13 -3.30
CA TYR A 207 -1.27 5.32 -2.46
C TYR A 207 -1.48 3.86 -2.80
N SER A 208 -0.49 3.04 -2.47
CA SER A 208 -0.62 1.59 -2.57
C SER A 208 0.07 0.89 -1.41
N PHE A 209 -0.32 -0.36 -1.17
CA PHE A 209 0.49 -1.27 -0.39
C PHE A 209 0.47 -2.65 -1.06
N THR A 210 1.56 -3.40 -0.88
CA THR A 210 1.72 -4.74 -1.45
C THR A 210 1.95 -5.74 -0.32
N VAL A 211 1.21 -6.84 -0.36
CA VAL A 211 1.37 -7.96 0.57
C VAL A 211 1.69 -9.22 -0.22
N GLU A 212 2.62 -10.02 0.27
CA GLU A 212 2.98 -11.31 -0.32
C GLU A 212 2.31 -12.46 0.44
N ALA A 213 1.68 -13.37 -0.30
CA ALA A 213 1.19 -14.63 0.26
C ALA A 213 2.38 -15.54 0.59
N LYS A 214 2.33 -16.15 1.78
CA LYS A 214 3.28 -17.18 2.23
C LYS A 214 2.81 -18.57 1.85
#